data_AF-A0A1A0Y5G1-F1
#
_entry.id   AF-A0A1A0Y5G1-F1
#
_cell.length_a   1.000
_cell.length_b   1.000
_cell.length_c   1.000
_cell.angle_alpha   90.00
_cell.angle_beta   90.00
_cell.angle_gamma   90.00
#
_symmetry.space_group_name_H-M   'P 1'
#
loop_
_entity.id
_entity.type
_entity.pdbx_description
1 polymer ?
#
loop_
_entity_poly.entity_id
_entity_poly.type
_entity_poly.pdbx_seq_one_letter_code
_entity_poly.pdbx_strand_id
1 'polypeptide(L)'
;MSVMVMPGDDRYSKQQGVTGRGPGAMSDGAADEFVGLVDRFLPQGDQLLRPLAVALSVTLTDLAVTPLQLPDDKVASAVDRALGVSDNDRTFPLSLIAGLVMDVAALLVGAPLAGPFASPFANANFQTKARAFELVEQPAADLLAVFDNALPQPLRGSGAGLLRFVGGILLDGSAFTVWSEHRLYDYTARRLSASCQLEHHRIPAQRARRRPRRFHRLLQGIRGVLSA
;
A
#
# COMPACT_ATOMS: atom_id res chain seq x y z
N MET A 1 3.70 -3.65 3.23
CA MET A 1 3.61 -2.25 3.71
C MET A 1 2.59 -2.08 4.82
N SER A 2 1.44 -2.73 4.73
CA SER A 2 0.37 -2.70 5.75
C SER A 2 0.84 -2.91 7.20
N VAL A 3 1.88 -3.73 7.42
CA VAL A 3 2.49 -3.94 8.75
C VAL A 3 3.17 -2.70 9.33
N MET A 4 3.66 -1.78 8.51
CA MET A 4 4.13 -0.48 9.01
C MET A 4 2.99 0.39 9.53
N VAL A 5 1.81 0.27 8.90
CA VAL A 5 0.63 1.08 9.24
C VAL A 5 -0.10 0.52 10.46
N MET A 6 -0.16 -0.80 10.58
CA MET A 6 -0.75 -1.49 11.74
C MET A 6 0.14 -2.64 12.18
N PRO A 7 1.14 -2.34 13.04
CA PRO A 7 1.94 -3.37 13.67
C PRO A 7 1.08 -4.18 14.65
N GLY A 8 1.35 -5.47 14.74
CA GLY A 8 0.76 -6.40 15.71
C GLY A 8 1.81 -7.31 16.34
N ASP A 9 1.41 -8.52 16.69
CA ASP A 9 2.28 -9.56 17.27
C ASP A 9 2.83 -10.57 16.22
N ASP A 10 2.77 -10.21 14.95
CA ASP A 10 3.25 -11.06 13.85
C ASP A 10 4.77 -10.94 13.61
N ARG A 11 5.31 -11.89 12.83
CA ARG A 11 6.74 -11.97 12.51
C ARG A 11 7.28 -10.75 11.75
N TYR A 12 6.47 -10.10 10.92
CA TYR A 12 6.89 -8.91 10.17
C TYR A 12 6.94 -7.67 11.08
N SER A 13 5.99 -7.57 12.02
CA SER A 13 6.01 -6.54 13.07
C SER A 13 7.24 -6.67 13.98
N LYS A 14 7.58 -7.90 14.37
CA LYS A 14 8.80 -8.20 15.13
C LYS A 14 10.07 -7.84 14.34
N GLN A 15 10.14 -8.22 13.06
CA GLN A 15 11.29 -7.93 12.21
C GLN A 15 11.55 -6.44 12.03
N GLN A 16 10.49 -5.63 11.88
CA GLN A 16 10.67 -4.18 11.72
C GLN A 16 11.02 -3.45 13.03
N GLY A 17 10.95 -4.13 14.18
CA GLY A 17 11.21 -3.56 15.50
C GLY A 17 10.06 -2.74 16.08
N VAL A 18 8.87 -2.80 15.48
CA VAL A 18 7.67 -2.08 15.95
C VAL A 18 6.52 -3.07 16.03
N THR A 19 6.04 -3.32 17.25
CA THR A 19 4.97 -4.26 17.56
C THR A 19 3.81 -3.56 18.26
N GLY A 20 2.61 -4.14 18.15
CA GLY A 20 1.39 -3.67 18.81
C GLY A 20 0.76 -4.79 19.65
N ARG A 21 -0.06 -4.42 20.64
CA ARG A 21 -0.90 -5.40 21.35
C ARG A 21 -2.14 -5.68 20.49
N GLY A 22 -2.38 -6.95 20.17
CA GLY A 22 -3.55 -7.38 19.40
C GLY A 22 -3.21 -7.76 17.94
N PRO A 23 -4.25 -7.97 17.11
CA PRO A 23 -4.07 -8.34 15.71
C PRO A 23 -3.38 -7.21 14.95
N GLY A 24 -2.40 -7.56 14.10
CA GLY A 24 -1.77 -6.66 13.14
C GLY A 24 -2.23 -6.96 11.72
N ALA A 25 -1.75 -6.16 10.76
CA ALA A 25 -2.20 -6.24 9.36
C ALA A 25 -2.07 -7.63 8.71
N MET A 26 -1.13 -8.46 9.16
CA MET A 26 -0.99 -9.85 8.69
C MET A 26 -2.09 -10.77 9.21
N SER A 27 -2.29 -10.79 10.53
CA SER A 27 -3.31 -11.65 11.17
C SER A 27 -4.73 -11.23 10.81
N ASP A 28 -4.89 -9.95 10.47
CA ASP A 28 -6.13 -9.35 10.06
C ASP A 28 -6.39 -9.54 8.55
N GLY A 29 -5.43 -10.06 7.77
CA GLY A 29 -5.60 -10.28 6.32
C GLY A 29 -5.61 -9.00 5.48
N ALA A 30 -5.41 -7.83 6.09
CA ALA A 30 -5.34 -6.54 5.40
C ALA A 30 -4.12 -6.45 4.44
N ALA A 31 -3.04 -7.19 4.72
CA ALA A 31 -1.92 -7.28 3.81
C ALA A 31 -2.29 -7.97 2.48
N ASP A 32 -3.04 -9.08 2.55
CA ASP A 32 -3.48 -9.83 1.37
C ASP A 32 -4.55 -9.05 0.59
N GLU A 33 -5.46 -8.39 1.30
CA GLU A 33 -6.48 -7.53 0.68
C GLU A 33 -5.84 -6.36 -0.07
N PHE A 34 -4.76 -5.76 0.47
CA PHE A 34 -4.04 -4.70 -0.21
C PHE A 34 -3.41 -5.15 -1.52
N VAL A 35 -2.79 -6.33 -1.55
CA VAL A 35 -2.28 -6.94 -2.79
C VAL A 35 -3.43 -7.12 -3.79
N GLY A 36 -4.54 -7.70 -3.34
CA GLY A 36 -5.72 -7.92 -4.17
C GLY A 36 -6.37 -6.62 -4.69
N LEU A 37 -6.30 -5.54 -3.93
CA LEU A 37 -6.79 -4.21 -4.32
C LEU A 37 -5.89 -3.61 -5.41
N VAL A 38 -4.57 -3.61 -5.20
CA VAL A 38 -3.59 -3.08 -6.17
C VAL A 38 -3.71 -3.81 -7.51
N ASP A 39 -3.78 -5.14 -7.49
CA ASP A 39 -3.84 -5.94 -8.72
C ASP A 39 -5.17 -5.81 -9.47
N ARG A 40 -6.28 -5.51 -8.76
CA ARG A 40 -7.62 -5.42 -9.35
C ARG A 40 -7.94 -4.04 -9.94
N PHE A 41 -7.45 -2.97 -9.33
CA PHE A 41 -7.80 -1.60 -9.72
C PHE A 41 -6.85 -0.98 -10.75
N LEU A 42 -5.71 -1.61 -11.04
CA LEU A 42 -4.75 -1.12 -12.04
C LEU A 42 -4.49 -2.15 -13.15
N PRO A 43 -5.52 -2.63 -13.87
CA PRO A 43 -5.34 -3.60 -14.94
C PRO A 43 -4.88 -2.90 -16.22
N GLN A 44 -3.66 -2.34 -16.26
CA GLN A 44 -3.15 -1.71 -17.49
C GLN A 44 -1.64 -1.89 -17.70
N GLY A 45 -1.30 -2.49 -18.84
CA GLY A 45 -0.06 -2.24 -19.56
C GLY A 45 1.07 -3.25 -19.36
N ASP A 46 0.83 -4.54 -19.58
CA ASP A 46 1.90 -5.57 -19.64
C ASP A 46 3.13 -5.12 -20.44
N GLN A 47 2.91 -4.42 -21.55
CA GLN A 47 3.98 -3.91 -22.40
C GLN A 47 4.85 -2.82 -21.74
N LEU A 48 4.32 -2.09 -20.76
CA LEU A 48 5.06 -1.08 -19.99
C LEU A 48 5.60 -1.64 -18.67
N LEU A 49 4.84 -2.52 -18.02
CA LEU A 49 5.18 -3.06 -16.71
C LEU A 49 6.26 -4.14 -16.80
N ARG A 50 6.27 -4.97 -17.85
CA ARG A 50 7.29 -6.03 -18.00
C ARG A 50 8.70 -5.46 -18.14
N PRO A 51 9.00 -4.48 -19.02
CA PRO A 51 10.33 -3.87 -19.09
C PRO A 51 10.77 -3.27 -17.76
N LEU A 52 9.84 -2.65 -17.03
CA LEU A 52 10.11 -2.08 -15.71
C LEU A 52 10.41 -3.16 -14.66
N ALA A 53 9.64 -4.25 -14.65
CA ALA A 53 9.87 -5.39 -13.77
C ALA A 53 11.26 -5.99 -14.00
N VAL A 54 11.64 -6.19 -15.27
CA VAL A 54 12.96 -6.71 -15.65
C VAL A 54 14.05 -5.76 -15.19
N ALA A 55 13.93 -4.45 -15.50
CA ALA A 55 14.93 -3.46 -15.11
C ALA A 55 15.12 -3.38 -13.59
N LEU A 56 14.03 -3.39 -12.82
CA LEU A 56 14.08 -3.41 -11.35
C LEU A 56 14.68 -4.71 -10.82
N SER A 57 14.37 -5.85 -11.43
CA SER A 57 14.92 -7.16 -11.02
C SER A 57 16.42 -7.26 -11.28
N VAL A 58 16.89 -6.74 -12.43
CA VAL A 58 18.32 -6.65 -12.75
C VAL A 58 19.01 -5.72 -11.76
N THR A 59 18.44 -4.54 -11.52
CA THR A 59 18.98 -3.58 -10.54
C THR A 59 19.07 -4.21 -9.15
N LEU A 60 18.04 -4.95 -8.72
CA LEU A 60 18.05 -5.66 -7.44
C LEU A 60 19.17 -6.70 -7.39
N THR A 61 19.40 -7.41 -8.49
CA THR A 61 20.49 -8.39 -8.61
C THR A 61 21.86 -7.70 -8.54
N ASP A 62 22.05 -6.58 -9.25
CA ASP A 62 23.32 -5.83 -9.26
C ASP A 62 23.65 -5.24 -7.88
N LEU A 63 22.62 -4.69 -7.20
CA LEU A 63 22.72 -4.20 -5.81
C LEU A 63 22.99 -5.34 -4.82
N ALA A 64 22.50 -6.54 -5.10
CA ALA A 64 22.75 -7.72 -4.28
C ALA A 64 24.14 -8.34 -4.48
N VAL A 65 24.83 -8.05 -5.57
CA VAL A 65 25.95 -8.89 -6.04
C VAL A 65 27.29 -8.16 -6.26
N THR A 66 27.43 -6.83 -6.17
CA THR A 66 28.61 -6.16 -6.77
C THR A 66 30.00 -6.75 -6.37
N PRO A 67 30.93 -7.12 -7.30
CA PRO A 67 30.93 -6.95 -8.76
C PRO A 67 30.81 -8.23 -9.62
N LEU A 68 30.31 -8.01 -10.84
CA LEU A 68 30.41 -8.81 -12.09
C LEU A 68 29.60 -10.12 -12.22
N GLN A 69 28.46 -10.05 -12.91
CA GLN A 69 28.18 -10.71 -14.20
C GLN A 69 26.70 -10.51 -14.52
N LEU A 70 26.38 -10.05 -15.74
CA LEU A 70 25.00 -9.98 -16.21
C LEU A 70 24.33 -11.36 -16.02
N PRO A 71 23.08 -11.42 -15.52
CA PRO A 71 22.42 -12.69 -15.24
C PRO A 71 22.31 -13.54 -16.51
N ASP A 72 22.73 -14.80 -16.42
CA ASP A 72 22.59 -15.80 -17.48
C ASP A 72 21.09 -16.01 -17.82
N ASP A 73 20.76 -16.41 -19.05
CA ASP A 73 19.38 -16.54 -19.56
C ASP A 73 18.48 -17.43 -18.67
N LYS A 74 19.10 -18.30 -17.88
CA LYS A 74 18.45 -19.16 -16.89
C LYS A 74 17.92 -18.39 -15.68
N VAL A 75 18.58 -17.32 -15.26
CA VAL A 75 18.13 -16.43 -14.18
C VAL A 75 16.96 -15.59 -14.69
N ALA A 76 17.05 -15.03 -15.91
CA ALA A 76 15.92 -14.36 -16.55
C ALA A 76 14.70 -15.30 -16.65
N SER A 77 14.91 -16.55 -17.10
CA SER A 77 13.86 -17.57 -17.15
C SER A 77 13.34 -18.02 -15.76
N ALA A 78 14.16 -17.93 -14.72
CA ALA A 78 13.76 -18.22 -13.34
C ALA A 78 12.94 -17.07 -12.75
N VAL A 79 13.29 -15.82 -13.09
CA VAL A 79 12.46 -14.65 -12.81
C VAL A 79 11.14 -14.77 -13.57
N ASP A 80 11.11 -15.05 -14.87
CA ASP A 80 9.87 -15.25 -15.63
C ASP A 80 8.96 -16.35 -15.06
N ARG A 81 9.55 -17.46 -14.58
CA ARG A 81 8.81 -18.53 -13.88
C ARG A 81 8.37 -18.13 -12.47
N ALA A 82 9.18 -17.37 -11.74
CA ALA A 82 8.81 -16.83 -10.43
C ALA A 82 7.74 -15.74 -10.52
N LEU A 83 7.69 -15.02 -11.65
CA LEU A 83 6.67 -14.06 -12.03
C LEU A 83 5.37 -14.72 -12.52
N GLY A 84 5.35 -16.05 -12.70
CA GLY A 84 4.16 -16.79 -13.11
C GLY A 84 3.64 -16.41 -14.50
N VAL A 85 4.50 -15.84 -15.37
CA VAL A 85 4.14 -15.45 -16.73
C VAL A 85 4.13 -16.71 -17.61
N SER A 86 3.14 -17.58 -17.39
CA SER A 86 2.64 -18.41 -18.47
C SER A 86 1.93 -17.46 -19.45
N ASP A 87 2.23 -17.55 -20.75
CA ASP A 87 1.47 -16.89 -21.81
C ASP A 87 -0.03 -17.11 -21.60
N ASN A 88 -0.66 -16.13 -20.99
CA ASN A 88 -2.08 -16.10 -20.71
C ASN A 88 -2.46 -14.63 -20.63
N ASP A 89 -3.69 -14.31 -21.04
CA ASP A 89 -4.30 -12.98 -21.05
C ASP A 89 -4.45 -12.34 -19.65
N ARG A 90 -3.62 -12.72 -18.68
CA ARG A 90 -3.56 -12.18 -17.32
C ARG A 90 -2.67 -10.95 -17.30
N THR A 91 -3.23 -9.84 -16.84
CA THR A 91 -2.50 -8.60 -16.60
C THR A 91 -1.37 -8.81 -15.59
N PHE A 92 -0.20 -8.21 -15.86
CA PHE A 92 0.96 -8.25 -14.97
C PHE A 92 0.60 -7.68 -13.58
N PRO A 93 0.91 -8.39 -12.47
CA PRO A 93 0.52 -7.96 -11.13
C PRO A 93 1.28 -6.69 -10.74
N LEU A 94 0.56 -5.60 -10.49
CA LEU A 94 1.18 -4.33 -10.12
C LEU A 94 1.73 -4.37 -8.70
N SER A 95 1.14 -5.19 -7.83
CA SER A 95 1.65 -5.44 -6.48
C SER A 95 3.10 -5.92 -6.49
N LEU A 96 3.50 -6.65 -7.53
CA LEU A 96 4.87 -7.10 -7.71
C LEU A 96 5.80 -5.96 -8.14
N ILE A 97 5.40 -5.08 -9.05
CA ILE A 97 6.17 -3.87 -9.39
C ILE A 97 6.38 -3.03 -8.13
N ALA A 98 5.31 -2.79 -7.38
CA ALA A 98 5.38 -2.07 -6.12
C ALA A 98 6.36 -2.73 -5.14
N GLY A 99 6.34 -4.07 -5.02
CA GLY A 99 7.30 -4.83 -4.23
C GLY A 99 8.75 -4.59 -4.67
N LEU A 100 9.03 -4.73 -5.97
CA LEU A 100 10.38 -4.56 -6.54
C LEU A 100 10.93 -3.14 -6.34
N VAL A 101 10.11 -2.12 -6.56
CA VAL A 101 10.50 -0.72 -6.31
C VAL A 101 10.94 -0.54 -4.86
N MET A 102 10.20 -1.14 -3.94
CA MET A 102 10.43 -0.98 -2.51
C MET A 102 11.61 -1.79 -2.03
N ASP A 103 11.89 -2.94 -2.64
CA ASP A 103 13.10 -3.72 -2.37
C ASP A 103 14.35 -3.00 -2.88
N VAL A 104 14.33 -2.43 -4.09
CA VAL A 104 15.42 -1.59 -4.61
C VAL A 104 15.63 -0.37 -3.71
N ALA A 105 14.56 0.36 -3.38
CA ALA A 105 14.64 1.53 -2.50
C ALA A 105 15.20 1.15 -1.12
N ALA A 106 14.78 0.02 -0.55
CA ALA A 106 15.27 -0.47 0.74
C ALA A 106 16.78 -0.73 0.71
N LEU A 107 17.29 -1.39 -0.33
CA LEU A 107 18.72 -1.66 -0.47
C LEU A 107 19.53 -0.37 -0.62
N LEU A 108 19.05 0.59 -1.41
CA LEU A 108 19.71 1.89 -1.56
C LEU A 108 19.84 2.64 -0.23
N VAL A 109 18.90 2.45 0.71
CA VAL A 109 18.95 3.05 2.05
C VAL A 109 19.57 2.14 3.12
N GLY A 110 20.17 1.01 2.72
CA GLY A 110 20.95 0.13 3.59
C GLY A 110 20.17 -0.99 4.28
N ALA A 111 19.06 -1.45 3.69
CA ALA A 111 18.38 -2.66 4.16
C ALA A 111 19.28 -3.91 3.99
N PRO A 112 19.14 -4.91 4.88
CA PRO A 112 19.87 -6.16 4.73
C PRO A 112 19.37 -6.94 3.51
N LEU A 113 20.32 -7.41 2.69
CA LEU A 113 20.05 -8.25 1.52
C LEU A 113 19.40 -9.58 1.90
N ALA A 114 19.81 -10.17 3.02
CA ALA A 114 19.31 -11.44 3.50
C ALA A 114 18.67 -11.28 4.89
N GLY A 115 17.63 -12.07 5.12
CA GLY A 115 16.91 -12.10 6.39
C GLY A 115 15.84 -13.19 6.39
N PRO A 116 14.95 -13.21 7.38
CA PRO A 116 13.92 -14.23 7.51
C PRO A 116 12.86 -14.19 6.38
N PHE A 117 12.82 -13.12 5.59
CA PHE A 117 11.91 -12.95 4.47
C PHE A 117 12.67 -12.82 3.15
N ALA A 118 11.98 -13.13 2.04
CA ALA A 118 12.56 -13.04 0.70
C ALA A 118 12.79 -11.60 0.22
N SER A 119 12.02 -10.64 0.75
CA SER A 119 12.08 -9.22 0.36
C SER A 119 13.03 -8.44 1.29
N PRO A 120 14.06 -7.74 0.76
CA PRO A 120 14.88 -6.80 1.52
C PRO A 120 14.05 -5.76 2.28
N PHE A 121 13.00 -5.22 1.68
CA PHE A 121 12.09 -4.30 2.36
C PHE A 121 11.39 -4.96 3.56
N ALA A 122 10.97 -6.22 3.44
CA ALA A 122 10.37 -6.96 4.55
C ALA A 122 11.36 -7.23 5.70
N ASN A 123 12.65 -7.39 5.39
CA ASN A 123 13.72 -7.59 6.36
C ASN A 123 14.19 -6.28 7.03
N ALA A 124 13.88 -5.12 6.47
CA ALA A 124 14.29 -3.83 6.99
C ALA A 124 13.61 -3.48 8.34
N ASN A 125 14.31 -2.71 9.17
CA ASN A 125 13.71 -2.09 10.36
C ASN A 125 12.80 -0.90 9.98
N PHE A 126 11.97 -0.42 10.90
CA PHE A 126 11.00 0.65 10.62
C PHE A 126 11.65 1.93 10.09
N GLN A 127 12.80 2.34 10.63
CA GLN A 127 13.51 3.55 10.19
C GLN A 127 14.01 3.41 8.75
N THR A 128 14.58 2.27 8.39
CA THR A 128 15.00 1.96 7.03
C THR A 128 13.81 1.94 6.08
N LYS A 129 12.67 1.37 6.48
CA LYS A 129 11.46 1.40 5.64
C LYS A 129 10.92 2.82 5.44
N ALA A 130 10.93 3.66 6.46
CA ALA A 130 10.53 5.07 6.34
C ALA A 130 11.44 5.82 5.36
N ARG A 131 12.76 5.64 5.45
CA ARG A 131 13.72 6.19 4.49
C ARG A 131 13.52 5.68 3.07
N ALA A 132 13.14 4.41 2.90
CA ALA A 132 12.82 3.87 1.58
C ALA A 132 11.60 4.58 0.96
N PHE A 133 10.58 4.88 1.76
CA PHE A 133 9.44 5.70 1.31
C PHE A 133 9.85 7.14 0.99
N GLU A 134 10.66 7.78 1.83
CA GLU A 134 11.22 9.11 1.55
C GLU A 134 11.97 9.12 0.21
N LEU A 135 12.76 8.08 -0.07
CA LEU A 135 13.46 7.92 -1.34
C LEU A 135 12.49 7.72 -2.51
N VAL A 136 11.36 7.05 -2.35
CA VAL A 136 10.37 6.88 -3.43
C VAL A 136 9.58 8.18 -3.69
N GLU A 137 9.24 8.94 -2.66
CA GLU A 137 8.57 10.24 -2.78
C GLU A 137 9.50 11.35 -3.30
N GLN A 138 10.79 11.26 -2.96
CA GLN A 138 11.84 12.13 -3.45
C GLN A 138 12.89 11.29 -4.17
N PRO A 139 12.58 10.79 -5.39
CA PRO A 139 13.40 9.83 -6.10
C PRO A 139 14.82 10.34 -6.31
N ALA A 140 15.77 9.62 -5.71
CA ALA A 140 17.18 9.77 -5.98
C ALA A 140 17.46 9.49 -7.47
N ALA A 141 18.53 10.10 -8.01
CA ALA A 141 18.90 9.98 -9.42
C ALA A 141 19.02 8.52 -9.88
N ASP A 142 19.52 7.64 -9.01
CA ASP A 142 19.74 6.22 -9.33
C ASP A 142 18.43 5.46 -9.53
N LEU A 143 17.44 5.62 -8.64
CA LEU A 143 16.13 4.99 -8.80
C LEU A 143 15.38 5.58 -10.00
N LEU A 144 15.50 6.89 -10.21
CA LEU A 144 14.90 7.56 -11.36
C LEU A 144 15.48 7.06 -12.69
N ALA A 145 16.79 6.83 -12.74
CA ALA A 145 17.47 6.33 -13.94
C ALA A 145 16.97 4.93 -14.34
N VAL A 146 16.65 4.05 -13.38
CA VAL A 146 16.05 2.74 -13.68
C VAL A 146 14.72 2.90 -14.43
N PHE A 147 13.87 3.81 -13.95
CA PHE A 147 12.57 4.07 -14.55
C PHE A 147 12.69 4.75 -15.92
N ASP A 148 13.49 5.81 -16.03
CA ASP A 148 13.63 6.55 -17.28
C ASP A 148 14.28 5.73 -18.40
N ASN A 149 15.15 4.77 -18.05
CA ASN A 149 15.74 3.85 -19.02
C ASN A 149 14.78 2.73 -19.43
N ALA A 150 13.95 2.24 -18.51
CA ALA A 150 13.00 1.15 -18.77
C ALA A 150 11.77 1.61 -19.56
N LEU A 151 11.37 2.88 -19.45
CA LEU A 151 10.19 3.39 -20.12
C LEU A 151 10.44 3.70 -21.62
N PRO A 152 9.48 3.37 -22.51
CA PRO A 152 9.55 3.78 -23.90
C PRO A 152 9.25 5.28 -24.05
N GLN A 153 9.69 5.87 -25.16
CA GLN A 153 9.24 7.21 -25.54
C GLN A 153 7.72 7.18 -25.87
N PRO A 154 6.93 8.19 -25.48
CA PRO A 154 7.31 9.49 -24.90
C PRO A 154 7.35 9.52 -23.36
N LEU A 155 7.22 8.38 -22.67
CA LEU A 155 7.09 8.33 -21.21
C LEU A 155 8.41 8.54 -20.44
N ARG A 156 9.56 8.50 -21.13
CA ARG A 156 10.85 8.86 -20.54
C ARG A 156 10.82 10.25 -19.93
N GLY A 157 11.36 10.40 -18.71
CA GLY A 157 11.30 11.63 -17.93
C GLY A 157 10.04 11.75 -17.07
N SER A 158 9.09 10.81 -17.16
CA SER A 158 7.90 10.74 -16.30
C SER A 158 8.11 9.85 -15.05
N GLY A 159 9.29 9.23 -14.90
CA GLY A 159 9.58 8.30 -13.80
C GLY A 159 9.39 8.92 -12.41
N ALA A 160 9.79 10.19 -12.24
CA ALA A 160 9.68 10.88 -10.96
C ALA A 160 8.22 11.10 -10.53
N GLY A 161 7.33 11.42 -11.49
CA GLY A 161 5.90 11.57 -11.24
C GLY A 161 5.24 10.24 -10.88
N LEU A 162 5.61 9.17 -11.58
CA LEU A 162 5.14 7.83 -11.31
C LEU A 162 5.59 7.33 -9.92
N LEU A 163 6.86 7.51 -9.58
CA LEU A 163 7.41 7.11 -8.28
C LEU A 163 6.73 7.85 -7.11
N ARG A 164 6.52 9.16 -7.24
CA ARG A 164 5.76 9.95 -6.26
C ARG A 164 4.34 9.45 -6.06
N PHE A 165 3.65 9.20 -7.16
CA PHE A 165 2.29 8.66 -7.13
C PHE A 165 2.24 7.29 -6.46
N VAL A 166 3.19 6.42 -6.80
CA VAL A 166 3.34 5.09 -6.19
C VAL A 166 3.63 5.21 -4.70
N GLY A 167 4.60 6.00 -4.27
CA GLY A 167 4.96 6.19 -2.86
C GLY A 167 3.74 6.58 -2.00
N GLY A 168 3.01 7.61 -2.43
CA GLY A 168 1.81 8.08 -1.72
C GLY A 168 0.70 7.03 -1.68
N ILE A 169 0.33 6.44 -2.82
CA ILE A 169 -0.77 5.47 -2.89
C ILE A 169 -0.46 4.18 -2.15
N LEU A 170 0.80 3.74 -2.12
CA LEU A 170 1.14 2.51 -1.43
C LEU A 170 0.93 2.63 0.08
N LEU A 171 1.29 3.77 0.67
CA LEU A 171 1.08 4.01 2.09
C LEU A 171 -0.39 4.29 2.42
N ASP A 172 -1.05 5.14 1.63
CA ASP A 172 -2.46 5.48 1.82
C ASP A 172 -3.38 4.27 1.59
N GLY A 173 -3.13 3.48 0.56
CA GLY A 173 -3.87 2.25 0.27
C GLY A 173 -3.65 1.18 1.34
N SER A 174 -2.44 1.10 1.90
CA SER A 174 -2.17 0.26 3.07
C SER A 174 -2.97 0.73 4.29
N ALA A 175 -3.06 2.04 4.53
CA ALA A 175 -3.88 2.57 5.62
C ALA A 175 -5.37 2.35 5.41
N PHE A 176 -5.85 2.54 4.19
CA PHE A 176 -7.22 2.30 3.80
C PHE A 176 -7.62 0.84 4.04
N THR A 177 -6.83 -0.12 3.58
CA THR A 177 -7.16 -1.56 3.72
C THR A 177 -7.17 -2.04 5.16
N VAL A 178 -6.38 -1.40 6.02
CA VAL A 178 -6.28 -1.77 7.43
C VAL A 178 -7.35 -1.11 8.28
N TRP A 179 -7.59 0.19 8.10
CA TRP A 179 -8.46 0.98 8.98
C TRP A 179 -9.88 1.16 8.45
N SER A 180 -10.17 0.75 7.22
CA SER A 180 -11.53 0.79 6.67
C SER A 180 -12.28 -0.53 6.84
N GLU A 181 -13.60 -0.45 6.67
CA GLU A 181 -14.50 -1.61 6.65
C GLU A 181 -14.45 -2.39 5.32
N HIS A 182 -13.47 -2.11 4.45
CA HIS A 182 -13.40 -2.71 3.12
C HIS A 182 -13.41 -4.24 3.15
N ARG A 183 -12.76 -4.85 4.15
CA ARG A 183 -12.74 -6.32 4.34
C ARG A 183 -14.06 -6.92 4.78
N LEU A 184 -15.03 -6.11 5.22
CA LEU A 184 -16.37 -6.58 5.50
C LEU A 184 -17.13 -6.90 4.20
N TYR A 185 -16.67 -6.42 3.04
CA TYR A 185 -17.35 -6.69 1.78
C TYR A 185 -16.88 -7.99 1.13
N ASP A 186 -17.77 -8.99 1.11
CA ASP A 186 -17.60 -10.21 0.32
C ASP A 186 -17.90 -9.91 -1.15
N TYR A 187 -16.86 -9.91 -1.98
CA TYR A 187 -16.96 -9.65 -3.43
C TYR A 187 -17.70 -10.75 -4.20
N THR A 188 -17.63 -11.99 -3.73
CA THR A 188 -18.27 -13.14 -4.38
C THR A 188 -19.76 -13.14 -4.08
N ALA A 189 -20.13 -12.93 -2.82
CA ALA A 189 -21.54 -12.85 -2.40
C ALA A 189 -22.17 -11.46 -2.63
N ARG A 190 -21.35 -10.44 -2.92
CA ARG A 190 -21.73 -9.01 -3.02
C ARG A 190 -22.49 -8.52 -1.77
N ARG A 191 -21.99 -8.89 -0.59
CA ARG A 191 -22.64 -8.63 0.71
C ARG A 191 -21.63 -8.12 1.72
N LEU A 192 -22.10 -7.27 2.62
CA LEU A 192 -21.34 -6.91 3.82
C LEU A 192 -21.52 -8.02 4.87
N SER A 193 -20.41 -8.54 5.40
CA SER A 193 -20.42 -9.41 6.56
C SER A 193 -20.78 -8.56 7.78
N ALA A 194 -21.89 -8.92 8.43
CA ALA A 194 -22.39 -8.24 9.62
C ALA A 194 -21.55 -8.63 10.84
N SER A 195 -20.33 -8.12 10.93
CA SER A 195 -19.48 -8.30 12.12
C SER A 195 -18.48 -7.16 12.24
N CYS A 196 -19.00 -5.96 12.47
CA CYS A 196 -18.19 -4.89 13.04
C CYS A 196 -18.04 -5.16 14.56
N GLN A 197 -17.09 -6.01 14.93
CA GLN A 197 -16.61 -6.09 16.32
C GLN A 197 -15.65 -4.92 16.58
N LEU A 198 -16.20 -3.71 16.66
CA LEU A 198 -15.53 -2.57 17.31
C LEU A 198 -15.55 -2.81 18.82
N GLU A 199 -14.76 -3.75 19.32
CA GLU A 199 -14.66 -4.00 20.76
C GLU A 199 -13.62 -3.13 21.49
N HIS A 200 -12.89 -2.25 20.78
CA HIS A 200 -11.76 -1.54 21.39
C HIS A 200 -11.92 -0.06 21.75
N HIS A 201 -13.04 0.62 21.48
CA HIS A 201 -13.33 1.93 22.08
C HIS A 201 -14.82 2.14 22.32
N ARG A 202 -15.32 1.66 23.48
CA ARG A 202 -16.57 2.18 24.06
C ARG A 202 -16.35 3.64 24.46
N ILE A 203 -16.68 4.57 23.57
CA ILE A 203 -16.98 5.94 23.94
C ILE A 203 -18.26 5.88 24.81
N PRO A 204 -18.24 6.33 26.08
CA PRO A 204 -19.45 6.32 26.89
C PRO A 204 -20.48 7.25 26.25
N ALA A 205 -21.60 6.66 25.81
CA ALA A 205 -22.76 7.40 25.33
C ALA A 205 -23.22 8.36 26.43
N GLN A 206 -22.90 9.66 26.29
CA GLN A 206 -23.52 10.69 27.09
C GLN A 206 -25.01 10.69 26.76
N ARG A 207 -25.82 10.18 27.71
CA ARG A 207 -27.28 10.36 27.73
C ARG A 207 -27.60 11.85 27.75
N ALA A 208 -27.82 12.42 26.57
CA ALA A 208 -28.46 13.72 26.43
C ALA A 208 -29.93 13.59 26.85
N ARG A 209 -30.22 13.74 28.15
CA ARG A 209 -31.57 14.02 28.66
C ARG A 209 -31.97 15.43 28.19
N ARG A 210 -32.44 15.56 26.95
CA ARG A 210 -33.17 16.77 26.52
C ARG A 210 -34.58 16.71 27.10
N ARG A 211 -34.80 17.44 28.20
CA ARG A 211 -36.13 17.80 28.70
C ARG A 211 -36.86 18.62 27.61
N PRO A 212 -38.16 18.38 27.35
CA PRO A 212 -38.92 19.20 26.41
C PRO A 212 -39.15 20.60 27.03
N ARG A 213 -38.57 21.64 26.42
CA ARG A 213 -38.91 23.03 26.74
C ARG A 213 -40.23 23.38 26.04
N ARG A 214 -41.22 23.75 26.86
CA ARG A 214 -42.54 24.25 26.46
C ARG A 214 -42.41 25.41 25.46
N PHE A 215 -42.82 25.18 24.22
CA PHE A 215 -43.13 26.23 23.26
C PHE A 215 -44.56 26.71 23.50
N HIS A 216 -44.71 27.76 24.32
CA HIS A 216 -45.95 28.53 24.39
C HIS A 216 -45.57 30.00 24.55
N ARG A 217 -46.12 30.85 23.66
CA ARG A 217 -45.89 32.30 23.47
C ARG A 217 -44.86 32.65 22.41
N LEU A 218 -45.26 32.57 21.13
CA LEU A 218 -44.89 33.58 20.13
C LEU A 218 -45.89 33.62 18.94
N LEU A 219 -47.19 33.52 19.21
CA LEU A 219 -48.27 33.71 18.22
C LEU A 219 -49.44 34.52 18.81
N GLN A 220 -49.12 35.63 19.48
CA GLN A 220 -50.10 36.65 19.90
C GLN A 220 -49.66 38.10 19.55
N GLY A 221 -48.63 38.27 18.71
CA GLY A 221 -48.07 39.58 18.35
C GLY A 221 -48.47 40.12 16.97
N ILE A 222 -49.30 39.43 16.19
CA ILE A 222 -49.69 39.84 14.82
C ILE A 222 -51.22 39.81 14.69
N ARG A 223 -51.91 40.63 15.49
CA ARG A 223 -53.35 40.93 15.30
C ARG A 223 -53.76 42.35 15.74
N GLY A 224 -52.79 43.27 15.85
CA GLY A 224 -53.00 44.65 16.32
C GLY A 224 -52.71 45.76 15.30
N VAL A 225 -52.58 45.47 14.00
CA VAL A 225 -52.27 46.48 12.95
C VAL A 225 -53.28 46.44 11.79
N LEU A 226 -54.53 46.05 12.06
CA LEU A 226 -55.65 46.15 11.13
C LEU A 226 -56.91 46.54 11.92
N SER A 227 -56.87 47.74 12.50
CA SER A 227 -58.02 48.52 13.01
C SER A 227 -57.53 49.94 13.30
N ALA A 228 -57.22 50.68 12.23
CA ALA A 228 -57.22 52.14 12.13
C ALA A 228 -57.39 52.49 10.65
#